data_AF-A0A2D6AUL2-F1
#
_entry.id   AF-A0A2D6AUL2-F1
#
_cell.length_a   1.000
_cell.length_b   1.000
_cell.length_c   1.000
_cell.angle_alpha   90.00
_cell.angle_beta   90.00
_cell.angle_gamma   90.00
#
_symmetry.space_group_name_H-M   'P 1'
#
loop_
_entity.id
_entity.type
_entity.pdbx_description
1 polymer ?
#
loop_
_entity_poly.entity_id
_entity_poly.type
_entity_poly.pdbx_seq_one_letter_code
_entity_poly.pdbx_strand_id
1 'polypeptide(L)'
;MMWSGDISSLPFGWALCDGRWYNPEDNTDRATTSSGTRTFKTPDLRGRFIAGYDPEYDGANNAYDNPGNYSTGGTSTGDMDGLASVTLTTAQIPAHTHTMNSAGNHGHTITVTSGGTHDHELTISRRYNQIPDNVNGPGLFFTSGPDVDVDDIDYVTSYTRGNIGDDGSHTHTASASTASAHTHTITSSGGSGGSHENRPPFYVLAFIIKL
;
A
#
# COMPACT_ATOMS: atom_id res chain seq x y z
N MET A 1 -13.39 43.59 21.93
CA MET A 1 -12.30 44.16 22.77
C MET A 1 -11.74 43.09 23.69
N MET A 2 -10.53 43.28 24.23
CA MET A 2 -9.80 42.28 25.00
C MET A 2 -9.35 42.88 26.34
N TRP A 3 -9.35 42.07 27.40
CA TRP A 3 -8.94 42.46 28.75
C TRP A 3 -7.66 41.73 29.15
N SER A 4 -6.68 42.45 29.67
CA SER A 4 -5.38 41.91 30.13
C SER A 4 -5.11 42.14 31.61
N GLY A 5 -6.04 42.76 32.34
CA GLY A 5 -5.91 43.01 33.78
C GLY A 5 -6.42 41.87 34.64
N ASP A 6 -6.48 42.10 35.96
CA ASP A 6 -7.03 41.15 36.90
C ASP A 6 -8.55 40.97 36.65
N ILE A 7 -9.05 39.74 36.79
CA ILE A 7 -10.48 39.43 36.61
C ILE A 7 -11.33 40.08 37.70
N SER A 8 -10.78 40.27 38.90
CA SER A 8 -11.44 40.95 40.01
C SER A 8 -11.54 42.46 39.84
N SER A 9 -10.76 43.05 38.94
CA SER A 9 -10.71 44.50 38.70
C SER A 9 -11.33 44.91 37.36
N LEU A 10 -12.30 44.14 36.88
CA LEU A 10 -13.03 44.49 35.66
C LEU A 10 -13.71 45.86 35.84
N PRO A 11 -13.59 46.78 34.88
CA PRO A 11 -14.25 48.07 35.02
C PRO A 11 -15.76 47.89 35.06
N PHE A 12 -16.44 48.77 35.80
CA PHE A 12 -17.89 48.81 35.85
C PHE A 12 -18.49 48.87 34.43
N GLY A 13 -19.55 48.10 34.18
CA GLY A 13 -20.15 47.97 32.85
C GLY A 13 -19.50 46.92 31.94
N TRP A 14 -18.40 46.28 32.35
CA TRP A 14 -17.79 45.15 31.64
C TRP A 14 -17.99 43.79 32.32
N ALA A 15 -18.23 42.75 31.53
CA ALA A 15 -18.34 41.36 31.97
C ALA A 15 -17.45 40.46 31.11
N LEU A 16 -16.99 39.32 31.65
CA LEU A 16 -16.25 38.34 30.87
C LEU A 16 -17.17 37.57 29.94
N CYS A 17 -16.68 37.23 28.75
CA CYS A 17 -17.35 36.29 27.86
C CYS A 17 -17.03 34.84 28.26
N ASP A 18 -17.63 34.38 29.35
CA ASP A 18 -17.39 33.06 29.95
C ASP A 18 -18.65 32.19 30.07
N GLY A 19 -19.70 32.52 29.31
CA GLY A 19 -20.94 31.74 29.25
C GLY A 19 -21.88 31.93 30.44
N ARG A 20 -21.56 32.83 31.36
CA ARG A 20 -22.29 33.03 32.62
C ARG A 20 -23.27 34.20 32.56
N TRP A 21 -24.16 34.23 33.55
CA TRP A 21 -25.10 35.31 33.81
C TRP A 21 -24.48 36.34 34.74
N TYR A 22 -24.73 37.62 34.44
CA TYR A 22 -24.24 38.78 35.18
C TYR A 22 -25.40 39.71 35.55
N ASN A 23 -25.22 40.44 36.65
CA ASN A 23 -26.03 41.61 36.97
C ASN A 23 -25.59 42.79 36.10
N PRO A 24 -26.45 43.34 35.23
CA PRO A 24 -26.08 44.49 34.38
C PRO A 24 -25.77 45.76 35.19
N GLU A 25 -26.19 45.84 36.46
CA GLU A 25 -25.95 47.00 37.31
C GLU A 25 -24.55 47.06 37.87
N ASP A 26 -23.85 45.94 38.09
CA ASP A 26 -22.54 45.95 38.77
C ASP A 26 -21.53 44.92 38.23
N ASN A 27 -21.97 43.96 37.43
CA ASN A 27 -21.19 42.85 36.86
C ASN A 27 -20.41 41.99 37.87
N THR A 28 -20.70 42.13 39.17
CA THR A 28 -20.01 41.41 40.25
C THR A 28 -20.62 40.04 40.50
N ASP A 29 -21.92 39.90 40.24
CA ASP A 29 -22.69 38.71 40.58
C ASP A 29 -22.77 37.71 39.41
N ARG A 30 -21.77 36.83 39.28
CA ARG A 30 -21.64 35.86 38.17
C ARG A 30 -22.18 34.46 38.49
N ALA A 31 -23.07 33.87 37.68
CA ALA A 31 -23.56 32.48 37.87
C ALA A 31 -23.91 31.71 36.60
N THR A 32 -24.20 30.42 36.74
CA THR A 32 -24.63 29.52 35.66
C THR A 32 -26.13 29.58 35.35
N THR A 33 -26.93 30.19 36.23
CA THR A 33 -28.38 30.36 36.07
C THR A 33 -28.78 31.83 36.16
N SER A 34 -29.89 32.18 35.52
CA SER A 34 -30.51 33.50 35.67
C SER A 34 -31.11 33.67 37.07
N SER A 35 -31.29 34.92 37.50
CA SER A 35 -32.02 35.29 38.72
C SER A 35 -32.65 36.67 38.55
N GLY A 36 -33.39 37.16 39.55
CA GLY A 36 -34.03 38.49 39.47
C GLY A 36 -33.06 39.63 39.17
N THR A 37 -31.82 39.56 39.69
CA THR A 37 -30.76 40.54 39.43
C THR A 37 -29.84 40.13 38.27
N ARG A 38 -29.74 38.83 37.95
CA ARG A 38 -28.88 38.30 36.89
C ARG A 38 -29.65 38.07 35.60
N THR A 39 -29.71 39.10 34.76
CA THR A 39 -30.53 39.14 33.55
C THR A 39 -29.72 39.15 32.25
N PHE A 40 -28.40 39.33 32.31
CA PHE A 40 -27.56 39.39 31.12
C PHE A 40 -26.66 38.15 30.99
N LYS A 41 -26.80 37.38 29.92
CA LYS A 41 -25.96 36.21 29.63
C LYS A 41 -24.89 36.57 28.60
N THR A 42 -23.64 36.27 28.91
CA THR A 42 -22.51 36.47 27.98
C THR A 42 -22.24 35.21 27.15
N PRO A 43 -21.71 35.33 25.91
CA PRO A 43 -21.17 34.18 25.18
C PRO A 43 -20.00 33.54 25.93
N ASP A 44 -19.66 32.28 25.62
CA ASP A 44 -18.45 31.62 26.14
C ASP A 44 -17.36 31.60 25.08
N LEU A 45 -16.39 32.52 25.21
CA LEU A 45 -15.29 32.69 24.26
C LEU A 45 -13.99 32.03 24.73
N ARG A 46 -14.01 31.33 25.87
CA ARG A 46 -12.80 30.73 26.44
C ARG A 46 -12.28 29.63 25.53
N GLY A 47 -11.00 29.71 25.17
CA GLY A 47 -10.33 28.73 24.29
C GLY A 47 -10.87 28.69 22.86
N ARG A 48 -11.57 29.75 22.41
CA ARG A 48 -12.17 29.83 21.08
C ARG A 48 -11.65 31.02 20.30
N PHE A 49 -11.51 30.83 18.99
CA PHE A 49 -11.36 31.93 18.05
C PHE A 49 -12.72 32.59 17.78
N ILE A 50 -12.68 33.83 17.29
CA ILE A 50 -13.88 34.53 16.84
C ILE A 50 -13.97 34.40 15.33
N ALA A 51 -15.08 33.84 14.86
CA ALA A 51 -15.45 33.81 13.46
C ALA A 51 -16.45 34.94 13.18
N GLY A 52 -16.31 35.59 12.02
CA GLY A 52 -17.27 36.59 11.58
C GLY A 52 -18.56 35.94 11.12
N TYR A 53 -19.68 36.53 11.51
CA TYR A 53 -20.99 36.20 10.95
C TYR A 53 -20.98 36.41 9.44
N ASP A 54 -21.34 35.36 8.71
CA ASP A 54 -21.43 35.33 7.26
C ASP A 54 -22.69 34.54 6.84
N PRO A 55 -23.82 35.23 6.63
CA PRO A 55 -25.06 34.57 6.20
C PRO A 55 -25.03 34.14 4.73
N GLU A 56 -24.03 34.56 3.97
CA GLU A 56 -23.84 34.18 2.57
C GLU A 56 -22.84 33.03 2.43
N TYR A 57 -22.29 32.53 3.55
CA TYR A 57 -21.33 31.45 3.55
C TYR A 57 -21.90 30.19 2.89
N ASP A 58 -21.28 29.76 1.79
CA ASP A 58 -21.70 28.62 0.96
C ASP A 58 -21.00 27.30 1.30
N GLY A 59 -20.21 27.29 2.39
CA GLY A 59 -19.48 26.11 2.83
C GLY A 59 -20.33 25.11 3.62
N ALA A 60 -19.74 23.95 3.90
CA ALA A 60 -20.44 22.87 4.59
C ALA A 60 -21.03 23.31 5.95
N ASN A 61 -22.30 22.94 6.17
CA ASN A 61 -23.04 23.11 7.42
C ASN A 61 -23.35 24.57 7.83
N ASN A 62 -23.29 25.53 6.90
CA ASN A 62 -23.56 26.94 7.18
C ASN A 62 -22.88 27.46 8.46
N ALA A 63 -21.64 27.05 8.70
CA ALA A 63 -21.01 27.14 10.03
C ALA A 63 -20.78 28.58 10.57
N TYR A 64 -21.17 29.61 9.82
CA TYR A 64 -21.03 31.02 10.14
C TYR A 64 -22.33 31.83 10.02
N ASP A 65 -23.50 31.18 9.87
CA ASP A 65 -24.78 31.83 9.56
C ASP A 65 -25.65 32.18 10.77
N ASN A 66 -25.14 32.02 12.00
CA ASN A 66 -25.84 32.45 13.19
C ASN A 66 -24.88 33.05 14.26
N PRO A 67 -24.98 34.36 14.56
CA PRO A 67 -24.14 35.03 15.56
C PRO A 67 -24.69 34.90 17.00
N GLY A 68 -25.85 34.26 17.17
CA GLY A 68 -26.58 34.21 18.43
C GLY A 68 -27.32 35.52 18.74
N ASN A 69 -27.90 35.61 19.94
CA ASN A 69 -28.75 36.74 20.34
C ASN A 69 -28.48 37.26 21.77
N TYR A 70 -27.24 37.16 22.25
CA TYR A 70 -26.90 37.68 23.59
C TYR A 70 -26.99 39.22 23.67
N SER A 71 -26.74 39.93 22.58
CA SER A 71 -26.68 41.41 22.54
C SER A 71 -28.02 42.12 22.80
N THR A 72 -29.16 41.42 22.75
CA THR A 72 -30.49 41.99 23.02
C THR A 72 -31.19 41.36 24.23
N GLY A 73 -30.44 40.68 25.10
CA GLY A 73 -31.00 39.95 26.25
C GLY A 73 -31.61 38.59 25.88
N GLY A 74 -31.38 38.12 24.65
CA GLY A 74 -31.69 36.75 24.25
C GLY A 74 -30.73 35.74 24.86
N THR A 75 -31.01 34.44 24.66
CA THR A 75 -30.21 33.34 25.22
C THR A 75 -29.59 32.42 24.19
N SER A 76 -29.93 32.62 22.92
CA SER A 76 -29.44 31.84 21.78
C SER A 76 -27.94 32.04 21.59
N THR A 77 -27.24 30.92 21.49
CA THR A 77 -25.80 30.89 21.22
C THR A 77 -25.56 31.02 19.71
N GLY A 78 -24.47 31.68 19.35
CA GLY A 78 -23.97 31.66 17.98
C GLY A 78 -23.41 30.29 17.64
N ASP A 79 -23.12 30.07 16.37
CA ASP A 79 -22.56 28.79 15.95
C ASP A 79 -21.19 28.59 16.58
N MET A 80 -20.94 27.33 16.92
CA MET A 80 -19.71 26.85 17.52
C MET A 80 -19.35 25.54 16.85
N ASP A 81 -18.19 25.53 16.20
CA ASP A 81 -17.67 24.34 15.51
C ASP A 81 -16.13 24.38 15.61
N GLY A 82 -15.45 23.51 14.86
CA GLY A 82 -14.02 23.28 14.97
C GLY A 82 -13.67 22.37 16.15
N LEU A 83 -12.54 21.69 16.05
CA LEU A 83 -12.13 20.67 17.01
C LEU A 83 -10.81 21.05 17.69
N ALA A 84 -10.73 20.84 19.00
CA ALA A 84 -9.49 21.06 19.76
C ALA A 84 -8.41 20.02 19.40
N SER A 85 -8.83 18.84 18.95
CA SER A 85 -7.99 17.78 18.42
C SER A 85 -8.82 16.91 17.48
N VAL A 86 -8.22 16.50 16.37
CA VAL A 86 -8.82 15.62 15.38
C VAL A 86 -7.85 14.48 15.09
N THR A 87 -8.36 13.26 14.99
CA THR A 87 -7.55 12.10 14.57
C THR A 87 -7.69 11.94 13.06
N LEU A 88 -6.55 11.90 12.36
CA LEU A 88 -6.54 11.67 10.92
C LEU A 88 -6.92 10.23 10.62
N THR A 89 -8.00 10.03 9.86
CA THR A 89 -8.41 8.71 9.39
C THR A 89 -7.81 8.42 8.01
N THR A 90 -7.71 7.14 7.63
CA THR A 90 -7.27 6.77 6.27
C THR A 90 -8.14 7.43 5.20
N ALA A 91 -9.45 7.57 5.42
CA ALA A 91 -10.35 8.21 4.46
C ALA A 91 -10.01 9.69 4.17
N GLN A 92 -9.39 10.38 5.15
CA GLN A 92 -9.04 11.80 5.07
C GLN A 92 -7.64 12.05 4.49
N ILE A 93 -6.88 10.99 4.21
CA ILE A 93 -5.62 11.10 3.47
C ILE A 93 -5.94 11.13 1.97
N PRO A 94 -5.21 11.93 1.16
CA PRO A 94 -5.31 11.86 -0.29
C PRO A 94 -5.22 10.43 -0.82
N ALA A 95 -6.04 10.13 -1.83
CA ALA A 95 -5.98 8.86 -2.52
C ALA A 95 -4.61 8.69 -3.18
N HIS A 96 -3.93 7.59 -2.88
CA HIS A 96 -2.62 7.27 -3.42
C HIS A 96 -2.51 5.77 -3.71
N THR A 97 -1.59 5.44 -4.62
CA THR A 97 -1.26 4.07 -5.01
C THR A 97 0.21 3.78 -4.74
N HIS A 98 0.53 2.51 -4.59
CA HIS A 98 1.91 2.04 -4.43
C HIS A 98 2.33 1.23 -5.64
N THR A 99 3.60 1.34 -6.03
CA THR A 99 4.24 0.48 -7.03
C THR A 99 5.35 -0.34 -6.38
N MET A 100 5.55 -1.58 -6.82
CA MET A 100 6.72 -2.37 -6.42
C MET A 100 7.74 -2.41 -7.56
N ASN A 101 9.00 -2.20 -7.21
CA ASN A 101 10.13 -2.26 -8.15
C ASN A 101 10.79 -3.65 -8.20
N SER A 102 10.43 -4.57 -7.32
CA SER A 102 11.01 -5.91 -7.24
C SER A 102 9.95 -6.95 -6.85
N ALA A 103 10.06 -8.15 -7.45
CA ALA A 103 9.17 -9.27 -7.19
C ALA A 103 9.28 -9.86 -5.77
N GLY A 104 10.28 -9.42 -4.98
CA GLY A 104 10.64 -10.04 -3.72
C GLY A 104 11.28 -11.43 -3.93
N ASN A 105 11.60 -12.11 -2.82
CA ASN A 105 12.21 -13.44 -2.86
C ASN A 105 11.19 -14.50 -3.26
N HIS A 106 11.36 -15.11 -4.43
CA HIS A 106 10.53 -16.21 -4.92
C HIS A 106 11.38 -17.24 -5.69
N GLY A 107 10.82 -18.42 -5.95
CA GLY A 107 11.49 -19.52 -6.63
C GLY A 107 10.88 -19.82 -8.01
N HIS A 108 11.68 -20.44 -8.88
CA HIS A 108 11.23 -20.98 -10.16
C HIS A 108 11.38 -22.49 -10.15
N THR A 109 10.37 -23.21 -10.66
CA THR A 109 10.47 -24.64 -10.92
C THR A 109 10.88 -24.85 -12.37
N ILE A 110 12.00 -25.51 -12.58
CA ILE A 110 12.48 -25.90 -13.90
C ILE A 110 12.17 -27.40 -14.07
N THR A 111 11.35 -27.73 -15.06
CA THR A 111 11.01 -29.12 -15.39
C THR A 111 11.67 -29.48 -16.72
N VAL A 112 12.54 -30.49 -16.72
CA VAL A 112 13.11 -31.09 -17.93
C VAL A 112 12.27 -32.31 -18.28
N THR A 113 11.49 -32.25 -19.36
CA THR A 113 10.49 -33.27 -19.73
C THR A 113 11.01 -34.34 -20.71
N SER A 114 12.23 -34.18 -21.22
CA SER A 114 12.85 -35.10 -22.16
C SER A 114 14.37 -34.97 -22.07
N GLY A 115 15.06 -36.10 -21.88
CA GLY A 115 16.49 -36.20 -22.15
C GLY A 115 16.70 -36.11 -23.65
N GLY A 116 17.60 -35.23 -24.11
CA GLY A 116 17.86 -35.06 -25.54
C GLY A 116 18.29 -36.37 -26.22
N THR A 117 17.88 -36.56 -27.47
CA THR A 117 18.30 -37.69 -28.31
C THR A 117 19.79 -37.63 -28.58
N HIS A 118 20.50 -38.75 -28.49
CA HIS A 118 21.88 -38.85 -28.93
C HIS A 118 22.11 -40.20 -29.64
N ASP A 119 23.05 -40.20 -30.59
CA ASP A 119 23.44 -41.37 -31.36
C ASP A 119 24.88 -41.77 -31.01
N HIS A 120 25.14 -43.08 -30.95
CA HIS A 120 26.49 -43.62 -30.80
C HIS A 120 26.89 -44.32 -32.11
N GLU A 121 28.09 -44.01 -32.63
CA GLU A 121 28.67 -44.69 -33.78
C GLU A 121 29.94 -45.45 -33.37
N LEU A 122 29.98 -46.75 -33.66
CA LEU A 122 31.18 -47.56 -33.52
C LEU A 122 31.77 -47.88 -34.90
N THR A 123 32.95 -47.35 -35.18
CA THR A 123 33.71 -47.65 -36.40
C THR A 123 34.76 -48.71 -36.13
N ILE A 124 34.53 -49.94 -36.58
CA ILE A 124 35.53 -51.02 -36.49
C ILE A 124 36.34 -51.06 -37.79
N SER A 125 37.59 -50.59 -37.75
CA SER A 125 38.56 -50.79 -38.84
C SER A 125 39.36 -52.07 -38.61
N ARG A 126 39.21 -53.07 -39.48
CA ARG A 126 40.11 -54.23 -39.48
C ARG A 126 41.42 -53.83 -40.16
N ARG A 127 42.55 -53.93 -39.44
CA ARG A 127 43.85 -54.15 -40.10
C ARG A 127 44.07 -55.65 -40.19
N TYR A 128 44.05 -56.16 -41.41
CA TYR A 128 44.37 -57.54 -41.73
C TYR A 128 45.81 -57.82 -41.26
N ASN A 129 45.95 -58.50 -40.13
CA ASN A 129 47.18 -59.23 -39.83
C ASN A 129 46.76 -60.68 -39.72
N GLN A 130 47.27 -61.51 -40.63
CA GLN A 130 46.91 -62.92 -40.78
C GLN A 130 46.90 -63.59 -39.41
N ILE A 131 45.72 -63.98 -38.95
CA ILE A 131 45.60 -64.75 -37.71
C ILE A 131 46.08 -66.16 -38.09
N PRO A 132 47.16 -66.68 -37.50
CA PRO A 132 47.60 -68.04 -37.74
C PRO A 132 46.48 -69.01 -37.34
N ASP A 133 46.32 -70.06 -38.11
CA ASP A 133 45.47 -71.18 -37.80
C ASP A 133 45.75 -71.69 -36.36
N ASN A 134 44.67 -71.83 -35.58
CA ASN A 134 44.67 -72.40 -34.22
C ASN A 134 45.06 -71.48 -33.03
N VAL A 135 44.73 -70.20 -33.05
CA VAL A 135 44.67 -69.39 -31.80
C VAL A 135 43.28 -69.44 -31.18
N ASN A 136 43.10 -70.33 -30.20
CA ASN A 136 41.98 -70.26 -29.24
C ASN A 136 42.24 -69.15 -28.22
N GLY A 137 42.04 -67.90 -28.62
CA GLY A 137 41.92 -66.74 -27.72
C GLY A 137 40.47 -66.27 -27.65
N PRO A 138 40.07 -65.47 -26.65
CA PRO A 138 38.72 -64.92 -26.54
C PRO A 138 38.50 -63.87 -27.64
N GLY A 139 38.22 -64.35 -28.85
CA GLY A 139 37.84 -63.54 -30.00
C GLY A 139 36.36 -63.18 -29.94
N LEU A 140 36.02 -62.03 -30.55
CA LEU A 140 34.64 -61.63 -30.75
C LEU A 140 33.96 -62.67 -31.67
N PHE A 141 33.08 -63.50 -31.11
CA PHE A 141 32.35 -64.52 -31.86
C PHE A 141 31.29 -63.85 -32.74
N PHE A 142 31.48 -63.91 -34.06
CA PHE A 142 30.45 -63.53 -35.01
C PHE A 142 29.49 -64.73 -35.16
N THR A 143 28.29 -64.63 -34.59
CA THR A 143 27.22 -65.59 -34.90
C THR A 143 26.57 -65.15 -36.20
N SER A 144 27.08 -65.61 -37.34
CA SER A 144 26.30 -65.53 -38.57
C SER A 144 25.16 -66.55 -38.49
N GLY A 145 23.97 -66.15 -38.93
CA GLY A 145 22.84 -67.07 -39.13
C GLY A 145 23.20 -68.22 -40.07
N PRO A 146 22.35 -69.25 -40.16
CA PRO A 146 22.67 -70.46 -40.90
C PRO A 146 22.90 -70.09 -42.37
N ASP A 147 24.00 -70.61 -42.92
CA ASP A 147 24.52 -70.42 -44.28
C ASP A 147 25.35 -69.14 -44.52
N VAL A 148 26.56 -69.12 -43.94
CA VAL A 148 27.68 -68.34 -44.52
C VAL A 148 28.82 -69.32 -44.79
N ASP A 149 28.96 -69.71 -46.05
CA ASP A 149 30.11 -70.47 -46.56
C ASP A 149 31.38 -69.63 -46.37
N VAL A 150 32.39 -70.17 -45.68
CA VAL A 150 33.61 -69.42 -45.28
C VAL A 150 34.75 -69.58 -46.30
N ASP A 151 34.44 -70.01 -47.52
CA ASP A 151 35.45 -70.25 -48.58
C ASP A 151 35.53 -69.14 -49.63
N ASP A 152 34.71 -68.09 -49.51
CA ASP A 152 34.77 -66.90 -50.37
C ASP A 152 34.45 -65.61 -49.59
N ILE A 153 35.44 -65.12 -48.82
CA ILE A 153 35.37 -63.76 -48.26
C ILE A 153 36.09 -62.81 -49.23
N ASP A 154 35.49 -62.64 -50.41
CA ASP A 154 35.85 -61.60 -51.35
C ASP A 154 35.32 -60.26 -50.81
N TYR A 155 36.23 -59.41 -50.34
CA TYR A 155 36.03 -58.03 -49.87
C TYR A 155 34.62 -57.67 -49.37
N VAL A 156 34.10 -58.39 -48.36
CA VAL A 156 32.85 -57.99 -47.73
C VAL A 156 33.16 -56.91 -46.69
N THR A 157 32.98 -55.64 -47.05
CA THR A 157 32.77 -54.56 -46.08
C THR A 157 31.49 -54.85 -45.31
N SER A 158 31.61 -55.73 -44.32
CA SER A 158 30.51 -56.22 -43.49
C SER A 158 30.22 -55.16 -42.43
N TYR A 159 29.23 -54.30 -42.70
CA TYR A 159 28.70 -53.34 -41.73
C TYR A 159 27.96 -54.10 -40.64
N THR A 160 28.68 -54.57 -39.61
CA THR A 160 28.05 -55.23 -38.47
C THR A 160 27.52 -54.16 -37.53
N ARG A 161 26.20 -54.01 -37.44
CA ARG A 161 25.55 -53.14 -36.46
C ARG A 161 25.65 -53.81 -35.09
N GLY A 162 26.60 -53.39 -34.26
CA GLY A 162 26.66 -53.77 -32.85
C GLY A 162 25.73 -52.87 -32.04
N ASN A 163 24.89 -53.44 -31.19
CA ASN A 163 24.14 -52.67 -30.20
C ASN A 163 25.10 -52.27 -29.08
N ILE A 164 25.41 -50.98 -28.92
CA ILE A 164 26.05 -50.48 -27.70
C ILE A 164 24.95 -50.35 -26.65
N GLY A 165 25.12 -51.04 -25.53
CA GLY A 165 24.19 -50.99 -24.41
C GLY A 165 24.29 -49.66 -23.67
N ASP A 166 23.11 -49.07 -23.46
CA ASP A 166 22.75 -47.91 -22.64
C ASP A 166 23.47 -46.58 -22.87
N ASP A 167 22.62 -45.55 -22.92
CA ASP A 167 22.96 -44.14 -22.88
C ASP A 167 24.09 -43.87 -21.88
N GLY A 168 25.24 -43.42 -22.39
CA GLY A 168 26.36 -43.03 -21.54
C GLY A 168 25.94 -41.98 -20.51
N SER A 169 26.55 -42.02 -19.32
CA SER A 169 26.30 -41.06 -18.25
C SER A 169 26.46 -39.63 -18.76
N HIS A 170 25.36 -38.89 -18.83
CA HIS A 170 25.35 -37.48 -19.21
C HIS A 170 24.59 -36.63 -18.20
N THR A 171 24.90 -35.34 -18.16
CA THR A 171 24.29 -34.37 -17.25
C THR A 171 23.50 -33.34 -18.04
N HIS A 172 22.27 -33.08 -17.63
CA HIS A 172 21.53 -31.91 -18.10
C HIS A 172 21.83 -30.72 -17.18
N THR A 173 22.30 -29.62 -17.77
CA THR A 173 22.33 -28.31 -17.10
C THR A 173 21.16 -27.48 -17.57
N ALA A 174 20.22 -27.19 -16.68
CA ALA A 174 19.11 -26.29 -16.95
C ALA A 174 19.18 -25.08 -16.02
N SER A 175 19.09 -23.88 -16.60
CA SER A 175 19.15 -22.61 -15.88
C SER A 175 17.98 -21.75 -16.33
N ALA A 176 17.25 -21.16 -15.38
CA ALA A 176 16.28 -20.10 -15.66
C ALA A 176 17.02 -18.75 -15.56
N SER A 177 17.26 -18.10 -16.69
CA SER A 177 17.99 -16.81 -16.75
C SER A 177 17.10 -15.59 -16.50
N THR A 178 15.78 -15.76 -16.58
CA THR A 178 14.80 -14.70 -16.39
C THR A 178 13.51 -15.29 -15.83
N ALA A 179 12.94 -14.59 -14.84
CA ALA A 179 11.58 -14.89 -14.41
C ALA A 179 10.65 -14.79 -15.63
N SER A 180 9.85 -15.84 -15.89
CA SER A 180 8.80 -15.81 -16.91
C SER A 180 7.99 -14.52 -16.79
N ALA A 181 7.61 -13.88 -17.91
CA ALA A 181 6.88 -12.62 -17.90
C ALA A 181 5.60 -12.75 -17.05
N HIS A 182 5.54 -12.03 -15.94
CA HIS A 182 4.40 -11.99 -15.04
C HIS A 182 4.23 -10.56 -14.48
N THR A 183 3.04 -10.27 -13.99
CA THR A 183 2.69 -8.96 -13.42
C THR A 183 2.41 -9.10 -11.93
N HIS A 184 2.86 -8.12 -11.15
CA HIS A 184 2.43 -7.95 -9.76
C HIS A 184 1.29 -6.93 -9.73
N THR A 185 0.12 -7.36 -9.26
CA THR A 185 -1.00 -6.46 -9.02
C THR A 185 -1.04 -6.13 -7.55
N ILE A 186 -0.77 -4.86 -7.19
CA ILE A 186 -1.08 -4.35 -5.85
C ILE A 186 -2.46 -3.72 -5.88
N THR A 187 -3.37 -4.20 -5.05
CA THR A 187 -4.71 -3.63 -4.88
C THR A 187 -4.81 -2.65 -3.71
N SER A 188 -3.67 -2.21 -3.14
CA SER A 188 -3.69 -1.26 -2.02
C SER A 188 -3.80 0.18 -2.52
N SER A 189 -5.02 0.65 -2.73
CA SER A 189 -5.32 2.08 -2.68
C SER A 189 -5.42 2.49 -1.21
N GLY A 190 -4.64 3.50 -0.83
CA GLY A 190 -4.75 4.15 0.47
C GLY A 190 -5.38 5.53 0.28
N GLY A 191 -6.22 5.97 1.21
CA GLY A 191 -6.85 7.28 1.11
C GLY A 191 -8.09 7.30 0.23
N SER A 192 -9.06 8.16 0.58
CA SER A 192 -10.19 8.52 -0.29
C SER A 192 -10.28 10.02 -0.56
N GLY A 193 -9.35 10.82 -0.02
CA GLY A 193 -9.33 12.28 -0.20
C GLY A 193 -10.52 13.00 0.44
N GLY A 194 -11.13 12.41 1.48
CA GLY A 194 -12.21 13.05 2.23
C GLY A 194 -11.73 14.30 2.96
N SER A 195 -12.67 15.21 3.27
CA SER A 195 -12.36 16.44 4.01
C SER A 195 -11.86 16.15 5.43
N HIS A 196 -10.92 16.96 5.89
CA HIS A 196 -10.37 16.91 7.24
C HIS A 196 -10.67 18.22 7.96
N GLU A 197 -11.28 18.13 9.14
CA GLU A 197 -11.54 19.28 9.98
C GLU A 197 -10.22 19.81 10.54
N ASN A 198 -9.84 21.03 10.17
CA ASN A 198 -8.59 21.66 10.60
C ASN A 198 -8.83 23.07 11.16
N ARG A 199 -10.10 23.43 11.43
CA ARG A 199 -10.45 24.70 12.06
C ARG A 199 -10.33 24.55 13.58
N PRO A 200 -9.60 25.45 14.25
CA PRO A 200 -9.63 25.53 15.71
C PRO A 200 -11.06 25.76 16.22
N PRO A 201 -11.38 25.41 17.48
CA PRO A 201 -12.67 25.75 18.08
C PRO A 201 -12.97 27.24 17.94
N PHE A 202 -14.17 27.58 17.49
CA PHE A 202 -14.57 28.98 17.28
C PHE A 202 -15.98 29.29 17.82
N TYR A 203 -16.30 30.58 17.86
CA TYR A 203 -17.61 31.13 18.14
C TYR A 203 -17.94 32.23 17.11
N VAL A 204 -19.13 32.20 16.53
CA VAL A 204 -19.56 33.20 15.53
C VAL A 204 -20.10 34.47 16.17
N LEU A 205 -19.60 35.63 15.75
CA LEU A 205 -20.10 36.95 16.15
C LEU A 205 -20.28 37.87 14.94
N ALA A 206 -21.32 38.70 14.98
CA ALA A 206 -21.47 39.79 14.03
C ALA A 206 -20.62 41.00 14.45
N PHE A 207 -19.71 41.42 13.57
CA PHE A 207 -18.91 42.62 13.77
C PHE A 207 -19.67 43.86 13.34
N ILE A 208 -19.57 44.93 14.13
CA ILE A 208 -20.20 46.23 13.85
C ILE A 208 -19.15 47.34 13.91
N ILE A 209 -19.31 48.35 13.05
CA ILE A 209 -18.51 49.58 13.07
C ILE A 209 -19.44 50.78 13.16
N LYS A 210 -19.03 51.82 13.90
CA LYS A 210 -19.74 53.10 13.92
C LYS A 210 -19.44 53.85 12.63
N LEU A 211 -20.50 54.29 11.94
CA LEU A 211 -20.41 55.16 10.75
C LEU A 211 -20.06 56.60 11.12
#